data_AF-A0A7X9FL03-F1
#
_entry.id   AF-A0A7X9FL03-F1
#
_cell.length_a   1.000
_cell.length_b   1.000
_cell.length_c   1.000
_cell.angle_alpha   90.00
_cell.angle_beta   90.00
_cell.angle_gamma   90.00
#
_symmetry.space_group_name_H-M   'P 1'
#
loop_
_entity.id
_entity.type
_entity.pdbx_description
1 polymer ?
#
loop_
_entity_poly.entity_id
_entity_poly.type
_entity_poly.pdbx_seq_one_letter_code
_entity_poly.pdbx_strand_id
1 'polypeptide(L)'
;MAHPDSPRFQEAAPKGVPIVFGPLGGFPLENVYVHFLGGGGAGITGRYYNKTTKALAPLSLDTPYRLADIVSPIPVGGGAPANTPSVFINSFVSGRIYISLGTGLKNLGHGYQPASADPNDPNYLIRYQYIEPTVDGSGMHINMSYIDCLAIGLILMAVNAPHSSNSPLDTRVNTTQLVTAAANAAIPPLANVVPSPQDILPSPTFARVLPPMAFHDANNPNPLYHDWTYYLKTTLQRQPIHIQGCFAGSQAKGISPAERLTSQGYDYMAIVDASGNVTMAAQKGSGKANPTCGGITGNGIGDQSTITITFEELNATNGIYGCDPGYTWSYVDPHGKTQSGTTSSMTNDVFGWVVGDLLAGLNFGFPGSATFFNGTPIGLLSSTKWWGGTMPDGTVIDPANTPAGRNLMFQNAQPNQPLNYNTYAASLQGKATAYGFSLQDRLGQVLMEFDPAIDPGSYLMIELNVDQ
;
A
#
# COMPACT_ATOMS: atom_id res chain seq x y z
N MET A 1 -10.85 -4.24 -65.91
CA MET A 1 -10.81 -5.26 -64.84
C MET A 1 -10.21 -4.62 -63.61
N ALA A 2 -11.05 -4.14 -62.69
CA ALA A 2 -10.64 -3.59 -61.42
C ALA A 2 -10.70 -4.71 -60.37
N HIS A 3 -9.59 -4.94 -59.68
CA HIS A 3 -9.53 -5.84 -58.52
C HIS A 3 -10.26 -5.16 -57.35
N PRO A 4 -11.23 -5.81 -56.68
CA PRO A 4 -11.80 -5.28 -55.46
C PRO A 4 -10.87 -5.61 -54.29
N ASP A 5 -10.32 -4.56 -53.67
CA ASP A 5 -9.66 -4.65 -52.38
C ASP A 5 -10.68 -5.15 -51.33
N SER A 6 -10.41 -6.32 -50.78
CA SER A 6 -11.17 -6.84 -49.64
C SER A 6 -10.86 -5.99 -48.40
N PRO A 7 -11.87 -5.60 -47.60
CA PRO A 7 -11.62 -4.90 -46.35
C PRO A 7 -10.86 -5.83 -45.42
N ARG A 8 -9.58 -5.51 -45.16
CA ARG A 8 -8.83 -6.14 -44.07
C ARG A 8 -9.53 -5.71 -42.78
N PHE A 9 -10.19 -6.64 -42.12
CA PHE A 9 -10.56 -6.49 -40.71
C PHE A 9 -9.27 -6.09 -39.97
N GLN A 10 -9.17 -4.83 -39.55
CA GLN A 10 -8.15 -4.42 -38.60
C GLN A 10 -8.45 -5.19 -37.32
N GLU A 11 -7.63 -6.20 -37.04
CA GLU A 11 -7.64 -6.88 -35.76
C GLU A 11 -7.47 -5.80 -34.68
N ALA A 12 -8.41 -5.74 -33.73
CA ALA A 12 -8.35 -4.76 -32.67
C ALA A 12 -6.98 -4.87 -31.97
N ALA A 13 -6.31 -3.73 -31.76
CA ALA A 13 -5.02 -3.73 -31.09
C ALA A 13 -5.13 -4.54 -29.78
N PRO A 14 -4.18 -5.45 -29.50
CA PRO A 14 -4.26 -6.31 -28.34
C PRO A 14 -4.35 -5.47 -27.07
N LYS A 15 -5.39 -5.68 -26.26
CA LYS A 15 -5.58 -5.04 -24.95
C LYS A 15 -4.49 -5.51 -23.99
N GLY A 16 -3.77 -4.57 -23.38
CA GLY A 16 -2.72 -4.87 -22.41
C GLY A 16 -1.75 -3.70 -22.23
N VAL A 17 -0.85 -3.87 -21.26
CA VAL A 17 0.09 -2.84 -20.82
C VAL A 17 1.52 -3.34 -21.06
N PRO A 18 2.33 -2.62 -21.85
CA PRO A 18 3.76 -2.87 -21.92
C PRO A 18 4.42 -2.41 -20.62
N ILE A 19 5.35 -3.22 -20.11
CA ILE A 19 6.24 -2.87 -19.00
C ILE A 19 7.67 -2.90 -19.52
N VAL A 20 8.41 -1.82 -19.30
CA VAL A 20 9.79 -1.63 -19.73
C VAL A 20 10.66 -1.47 -18.48
N PHE A 21 11.83 -2.11 -18.48
CA PHE A 21 12.75 -2.05 -17.36
C PHE A 21 13.99 -1.22 -17.75
N GLY A 22 14.24 -0.13 -17.03
CA GLY A 22 15.44 0.69 -17.20
C GLY A 22 15.16 2.19 -17.09
N PRO A 23 16.17 3.01 -16.72
CA PRO A 23 17.55 2.67 -16.33
C PRO A 23 17.65 1.82 -15.04
N LEU A 24 18.74 1.07 -14.91
CA LEU A 24 18.91 0.06 -13.85
C LEU A 24 19.93 0.49 -12.78
N GLY A 25 20.09 1.78 -12.51
CA GLY A 25 20.95 2.24 -11.40
C GLY A 25 22.41 1.78 -11.45
N GLY A 26 22.93 1.44 -12.64
CA GLY A 26 24.28 0.88 -12.82
C GLY A 26 24.37 -0.65 -12.73
N PHE A 27 23.28 -1.35 -12.42
CA PHE A 27 23.24 -2.81 -12.46
C PHE A 27 23.21 -3.32 -13.92
N PRO A 28 24.04 -4.32 -14.25
CA PRO A 28 24.04 -4.89 -15.59
C PRO A 28 22.83 -5.82 -15.78
N LEU A 29 22.32 -5.89 -17.02
CA LEU A 29 21.09 -6.63 -17.36
C LEU A 29 21.15 -8.12 -16.99
N GLU A 30 22.34 -8.72 -17.00
CA GLU A 30 22.56 -10.11 -16.62
C GLU A 30 22.36 -10.39 -15.13
N ASN A 31 22.39 -9.35 -14.29
CA ASN A 31 22.29 -9.46 -12.84
C ASN A 31 20.94 -8.95 -12.30
N VAL A 32 20.00 -8.60 -13.17
CA VAL A 32 18.65 -8.17 -12.76
C VAL A 32 17.64 -9.16 -13.27
N TYR A 33 16.75 -9.59 -12.38
CA TYR A 33 15.71 -10.57 -12.66
C TYR A 33 14.35 -9.99 -12.29
N VAL A 34 13.35 -10.29 -13.11
CA VAL A 34 11.94 -10.02 -12.83
C VAL A 34 11.17 -11.33 -12.63
N HIS A 35 10.26 -11.36 -11.65
CA HIS A 35 9.45 -12.52 -11.33
C HIS A 35 8.00 -12.12 -11.07
N PHE A 36 7.04 -12.85 -11.62
CA PHE A 36 5.60 -12.59 -11.47
C PHE A 36 4.95 -13.57 -10.48
N LEU A 37 4.22 -13.05 -9.50
CA LEU A 37 3.42 -13.84 -8.55
C LEU A 37 1.96 -13.39 -8.59
N GLY A 38 1.01 -14.32 -8.78
CA GLY A 38 -0.42 -14.01 -8.76
C GLY A 38 -1.01 -14.03 -7.34
N GLY A 39 -1.91 -13.09 -7.04
CA GLY A 39 -2.66 -13.10 -5.78
C GLY A 39 -3.79 -14.13 -5.79
N GLY A 40 -3.90 -14.96 -4.75
CA GLY A 40 -5.07 -15.82 -4.52
C GLY A 40 -5.42 -16.81 -5.64
N GLY A 41 -4.42 -17.23 -6.44
CA GLY A 41 -4.64 -18.12 -7.59
C GLY A 41 -4.94 -17.41 -8.91
N ALA A 42 -4.87 -16.07 -8.96
CA ALA A 42 -4.95 -15.31 -10.20
C ALA A 42 -3.80 -15.68 -11.14
N GLY A 43 -4.12 -15.88 -12.42
CA GLY A 43 -3.13 -16.13 -13.47
C GLY A 43 -2.50 -14.84 -13.99
N ILE A 44 -1.43 -14.99 -14.78
CA ILE A 44 -0.91 -13.94 -15.66
C ILE A 44 -1.18 -14.34 -17.11
N THR A 45 -1.68 -13.40 -17.90
CA THR A 45 -1.69 -13.53 -19.36
C THR A 45 -0.84 -12.42 -19.93
N GLY A 46 0.17 -12.78 -20.70
CA GLY A 46 1.08 -11.84 -21.31
C GLY A 46 2.17 -12.55 -22.08
N ARG A 47 3.10 -11.77 -22.62
CA ARG A 47 4.18 -12.27 -23.47
C ARG A 47 5.45 -11.47 -23.28
N TYR A 48 6.57 -12.09 -23.64
CA TYR A 48 7.89 -11.47 -23.71
C TYR A 48 8.61 -11.96 -24.97
N TYR A 49 9.65 -11.25 -25.40
CA TYR A 49 10.53 -11.73 -26.46
C TYR A 49 11.58 -12.66 -25.87
N ASN A 50 11.57 -13.93 -26.25
CA ASN A 50 12.58 -14.88 -25.81
C ASN A 50 13.80 -14.79 -26.73
N LYS A 51 14.91 -14.27 -26.20
CA LYS A 51 16.16 -14.08 -26.95
C LYS A 51 16.73 -15.38 -27.53
N THR A 52 16.54 -16.50 -26.84
CA THR A 52 17.04 -17.82 -27.26
C THR A 52 16.26 -18.36 -28.45
N THR A 53 14.93 -18.32 -28.40
CA THR A 53 14.07 -18.82 -29.49
C THR A 53 13.83 -17.78 -30.58
N LYS A 54 14.18 -16.51 -30.32
CA LYS A 54 13.94 -15.35 -31.19
C LYS A 54 12.47 -15.13 -31.53
N ALA A 55 11.57 -15.52 -30.63
CA ALA A 55 10.13 -15.44 -30.80
C ALA A 55 9.44 -14.90 -29.55
N LEU A 56 8.19 -14.41 -29.72
CA LEU A 56 7.34 -14.10 -28.58
C LEU A 56 6.93 -15.40 -27.87
N ALA A 57 7.06 -15.41 -26.55
CA ALA A 57 6.69 -16.52 -25.69
C ALA A 57 5.74 -16.05 -24.58
N PRO A 58 4.83 -16.92 -24.08
CA PRO A 58 3.93 -16.56 -23.00
C PRO A 58 4.69 -16.33 -21.70
N LEU A 59 4.23 -15.37 -20.90
CA LEU A 59 4.65 -15.24 -19.50
C LEU A 59 4.10 -16.41 -18.68
N SER A 60 4.82 -16.77 -17.64
CA SER A 60 4.42 -17.75 -16.65
C SER A 60 4.61 -17.16 -15.26
N LEU A 61 3.76 -17.57 -14.33
CA LEU A 61 4.08 -17.43 -12.92
C LEU A 61 5.30 -18.30 -12.62
N ASP A 62 5.99 -18.03 -11.52
CA ASP A 62 6.97 -18.97 -10.95
C ASP A 62 8.28 -19.09 -11.74
N THR A 63 8.42 -18.28 -12.79
CA THR A 63 9.61 -18.20 -13.63
C THR A 63 10.36 -16.89 -13.39
N PRO A 64 11.63 -16.93 -12.94
CA PRO A 64 12.48 -15.75 -12.93
C PRO A 64 12.99 -15.46 -14.34
N TYR A 65 12.74 -14.24 -14.82
CA TYR A 65 13.21 -13.77 -16.13
C TYR A 65 14.40 -12.84 -15.93
N ARG A 66 15.57 -13.23 -16.42
CA ARG A 66 16.74 -12.34 -16.48
C ARG A 66 16.51 -11.25 -17.52
N LEU A 67 16.74 -9.98 -17.18
CA LEU A 67 16.44 -8.86 -18.08
C LEU A 67 17.20 -8.96 -19.40
N ALA A 68 18.44 -9.45 -19.40
CA ALA A 68 19.23 -9.67 -20.61
C ALA A 68 18.62 -10.66 -21.63
N ASP A 69 17.71 -11.55 -21.18
CA ASP A 69 17.09 -12.58 -22.02
C ASP A 69 15.73 -12.16 -22.59
N ILE A 70 15.18 -11.03 -22.11
CA ILE A 70 13.88 -10.49 -22.54
C ILE A 70 14.01 -9.16 -23.31
N VAL A 71 15.22 -8.83 -23.77
CA VAL A 71 15.47 -7.69 -24.66
C VAL A 71 14.92 -8.01 -26.05
N SER A 72 13.93 -7.24 -26.49
CA SER A 72 13.27 -7.45 -27.77
C SER A 72 13.83 -6.52 -28.85
N PRO A 73 14.22 -7.00 -30.04
CA PRO A 73 14.65 -6.14 -31.15
C PRO A 73 13.48 -5.37 -31.80
N ILE A 74 12.25 -5.69 -31.43
CA ILE A 74 11.01 -5.03 -31.85
C ILE A 74 10.18 -4.66 -30.61
N PRO A 75 9.26 -3.68 -30.66
CA PRO A 75 8.33 -3.44 -29.56
C PRO A 75 7.53 -4.71 -29.18
N VAL A 76 7.41 -5.02 -27.89
CA VAL A 76 6.59 -6.17 -27.39
C VAL A 76 5.08 -5.91 -27.50
N GLY A 77 4.71 -4.65 -27.73
CA GLY A 77 3.34 -4.14 -27.87
C GLY A 77 3.26 -2.70 -27.36
N GLY A 78 2.15 -2.03 -27.66
CA GLY A 78 1.92 -0.64 -27.28
C GLY A 78 3.06 0.29 -27.73
N GLY A 79 3.47 1.23 -26.89
CA GLY A 79 4.57 2.16 -27.18
C GLY A 79 5.90 1.81 -26.52
N ALA A 80 6.09 0.56 -26.08
CA ALA A 80 7.39 0.12 -25.56
C ALA A 80 8.49 0.28 -26.63
N PRO A 81 9.66 0.83 -26.29
CA PRO A 81 10.76 0.95 -27.23
C PRO A 81 11.35 -0.42 -27.60
N ALA A 82 11.96 -0.50 -28.78
CA ALA A 82 12.79 -1.64 -29.16
C ALA A 82 14.14 -1.61 -28.44
N ASN A 83 14.80 -2.76 -28.39
CA ASN A 83 16.11 -2.98 -27.77
C ASN A 83 16.18 -2.65 -26.28
N THR A 84 15.04 -2.73 -25.59
CA THR A 84 14.94 -2.65 -24.13
C THR A 84 14.33 -3.93 -23.57
N PRO A 85 14.71 -4.34 -22.34
CA PRO A 85 14.04 -5.45 -21.68
C PRO A 85 12.59 -5.04 -21.39
N SER A 86 11.65 -5.84 -21.87
CA SER A 86 10.24 -5.52 -21.75
C SER A 86 9.35 -6.76 -21.79
N VAL A 87 8.16 -6.61 -21.20
CA VAL A 87 7.08 -7.58 -21.28
C VAL A 87 5.79 -6.88 -21.67
N PHE A 88 4.81 -7.63 -22.18
CA PHE A 88 3.48 -7.14 -22.46
C PHE A 88 2.47 -7.95 -21.64
N ILE A 89 1.70 -7.30 -20.77
CA ILE A 89 0.74 -7.96 -19.87
C ILE A 89 -0.67 -7.64 -20.34
N ASN A 90 -1.45 -8.66 -20.69
CA ASN A 90 -2.86 -8.54 -21.05
C ASN A 90 -3.77 -8.54 -19.82
N SER A 91 -3.45 -9.35 -18.83
CA SER A 91 -4.20 -9.44 -17.57
C SER A 91 -3.30 -9.97 -16.46
N PHE A 92 -3.39 -9.32 -15.30
CA PHE A 92 -2.69 -9.71 -14.08
C PHE A 92 -3.41 -9.08 -12.89
N VAL A 93 -4.33 -9.79 -12.25
CA VAL A 93 -5.18 -9.23 -11.20
C VAL A 93 -4.54 -9.46 -9.83
N SER A 94 -4.38 -8.38 -9.05
CA SER A 94 -3.82 -8.43 -7.69
C SER A 94 -2.48 -9.17 -7.61
N GLY A 95 -1.58 -8.88 -8.55
CA GLY A 95 -0.29 -9.54 -8.66
C GLY A 95 0.83 -8.82 -7.91
N ARG A 96 1.99 -9.48 -7.79
CA ARG A 96 3.26 -8.88 -7.41
C ARG A 96 4.29 -9.09 -8.51
N ILE A 97 4.98 -8.03 -8.90
CA ILE A 97 6.17 -8.11 -9.75
C ILE A 97 7.37 -7.88 -8.85
N TYR A 98 8.19 -8.91 -8.67
CA TYR A 98 9.44 -8.82 -7.92
C TYR A 98 10.59 -8.49 -8.87
N ILE A 99 11.48 -7.63 -8.40
CA ILE A 99 12.77 -7.33 -9.01
C ILE A 99 13.84 -7.79 -8.03
N SER A 100 14.76 -8.63 -8.49
CA SER A 100 15.84 -9.20 -7.68
C SER A 100 17.20 -8.98 -8.33
N LEU A 101 18.22 -8.82 -7.48
CA LEU A 101 19.60 -8.55 -7.89
C LEU A 101 20.50 -9.76 -7.68
N GLY A 102 21.39 -10.01 -8.64
CA GLY A 102 22.36 -11.10 -8.66
C GLY A 102 21.77 -12.46 -9.03
N THR A 103 20.59 -12.81 -8.51
CA THR A 103 19.91 -14.07 -8.81
C THR A 103 18.39 -13.90 -8.78
N GLY A 104 17.68 -14.75 -9.52
CA GLY A 104 16.23 -14.83 -9.47
C GLY A 104 15.74 -15.44 -8.16
N LEU A 105 14.52 -15.07 -7.77
CA LEU A 105 13.86 -15.66 -6.61
C LEU A 105 13.53 -17.14 -6.83
N LYS A 106 13.54 -17.88 -5.73
CA LYS A 106 13.36 -19.34 -5.68
C LYS A 106 11.97 -19.67 -5.17
N ASN A 107 11.35 -20.67 -5.80
CA ASN A 107 10.08 -21.28 -5.37
C ASN A 107 8.91 -20.29 -5.20
N LEU A 108 8.99 -19.08 -5.76
CA LEU A 108 7.83 -18.20 -5.89
C LEU A 108 6.76 -18.95 -6.67
N GLY A 109 5.56 -19.07 -6.11
CA GLY A 109 4.46 -19.82 -6.71
C GLY A 109 3.56 -20.54 -5.74
N HIS A 110 2.45 -21.09 -6.23
CA HIS A 110 1.49 -21.86 -5.42
C HIS A 110 0.98 -21.12 -4.17
N GLY A 111 0.87 -19.80 -4.23
CA GLY A 111 0.43 -18.95 -3.11
C GLY A 111 1.53 -18.61 -2.09
N TYR A 112 2.77 -19.08 -2.27
CA TYR A 112 3.90 -18.70 -1.43
C TYR A 112 4.38 -17.27 -1.77
N GLN A 113 4.60 -16.50 -0.70
CA GLN A 113 5.25 -15.18 -0.71
C GLN A 113 6.50 -15.25 0.18
N PRO A 114 7.63 -14.64 -0.23
CA PRO A 114 8.84 -14.62 0.58
C PRO A 114 8.62 -14.01 1.98
N ALA A 115 8.96 -14.76 3.02
CA ALA A 115 8.93 -14.29 4.40
C ALA A 115 10.23 -13.55 4.70
N SER A 116 10.23 -12.23 4.52
CA SER A 116 11.46 -11.39 4.51
C SER A 116 12.30 -11.48 5.79
N ALA A 117 11.68 -11.77 6.94
CA ALA A 117 12.34 -11.91 8.24
C ALA A 117 12.65 -13.36 8.65
N ASP A 118 12.16 -14.38 7.94
CA ASP A 118 12.44 -15.77 8.29
C ASP A 118 13.82 -16.19 7.74
N PRO A 119 14.83 -16.45 8.60
CA PRO A 119 16.15 -16.86 8.14
C PRO A 119 16.17 -18.20 7.40
N ASN A 120 15.10 -19.00 7.49
CA ASN A 120 14.94 -20.26 6.76
C ASN A 120 14.28 -20.09 5.39
N ASP A 121 13.77 -18.89 5.07
CA ASP A 121 13.19 -18.61 3.78
C ASP A 121 14.27 -18.74 2.68
N PRO A 122 14.02 -19.48 1.57
CA PRO A 122 15.01 -19.70 0.52
C PRO A 122 15.46 -18.41 -0.19
N ASN A 123 14.71 -17.31 0.00
CA ASN A 123 14.96 -15.98 -0.54
C ASN A 123 15.48 -14.99 0.51
N TYR A 124 15.75 -15.41 1.75
CA TYR A 124 16.17 -14.54 2.87
C TYR A 124 17.38 -13.65 2.53
N LEU A 125 18.41 -14.22 1.87
CA LEU A 125 19.63 -13.51 1.48
C LEU A 125 19.58 -12.91 0.06
N ILE A 126 18.47 -13.06 -0.67
CA ILE A 126 18.33 -12.49 -2.01
C ILE A 126 17.82 -11.06 -1.89
N ARG A 127 18.55 -10.08 -2.43
CA ARG A 127 18.09 -8.69 -2.47
C ARG A 127 16.97 -8.54 -3.48
N TYR A 128 15.77 -8.18 -3.02
CA TYR A 128 14.61 -7.97 -3.87
C TYR A 128 13.68 -6.86 -3.37
N GLN A 129 12.97 -6.23 -4.30
CA GLN A 129 11.83 -5.36 -4.03
C GLN A 129 10.66 -5.78 -4.92
N TYR A 130 9.43 -5.42 -4.56
CA TYR A 130 8.25 -5.68 -5.38
C TYR A 130 7.37 -4.44 -5.56
N ILE A 131 6.53 -4.53 -6.59
CA ILE A 131 5.41 -3.64 -6.89
C ILE A 131 4.14 -4.48 -7.01
N GLU A 132 2.98 -3.85 -6.82
CA GLU A 132 1.68 -4.51 -6.78
C GLU A 132 0.77 -3.98 -7.90
N PRO A 133 0.91 -4.49 -9.14
CA PRO A 133 0.02 -4.10 -10.22
C PRO A 133 -1.26 -4.94 -10.25
N THR A 134 -2.33 -4.30 -10.67
CA THR A 134 -3.51 -4.90 -11.28
C THR A 134 -3.59 -4.42 -12.72
N VAL A 135 -3.58 -5.36 -13.66
CA VAL A 135 -3.78 -5.11 -15.09
C VAL A 135 -5.07 -5.81 -15.52
N ASP A 136 -6.04 -5.02 -15.97
CA ASP A 136 -7.35 -5.50 -16.38
C ASP A 136 -7.93 -4.67 -17.54
N GLY A 137 -9.24 -4.81 -17.78
CA GLY A 137 -9.93 -4.10 -18.85
C GLY A 137 -10.00 -2.58 -18.69
N SER A 138 -9.65 -2.04 -17.52
CA SER A 138 -9.59 -0.60 -17.20
C SER A 138 -8.17 -0.03 -17.26
N GLY A 139 -7.17 -0.83 -17.61
CA GLY A 139 -5.78 -0.39 -17.70
C GLY A 139 -4.91 -1.00 -16.60
N MET A 140 -4.01 -0.18 -16.04
CA MET A 140 -3.11 -0.55 -14.95
C MET A 140 -3.40 0.30 -13.72
N HIS A 141 -3.51 -0.37 -12.59
CA HIS A 141 -3.47 0.22 -11.24
C HIS A 141 -2.26 -0.34 -10.54
N ILE A 142 -1.34 0.49 -10.06
CA ILE A 142 -0.07 0.00 -9.52
C ILE A 142 0.39 0.83 -8.33
N ASN A 143 0.88 0.16 -7.30
CA ASN A 143 1.56 0.78 -6.18
C ASN A 143 2.98 0.25 -5.98
N MET A 144 3.78 1.09 -5.34
CA MET A 144 5.09 0.76 -4.77
C MET A 144 4.94 0.59 -3.25
N SER A 145 5.48 -0.50 -2.71
CA SER A 145 5.36 -0.83 -1.28
C SER A 145 6.71 -1.20 -0.67
N TYR A 146 6.95 -0.63 0.51
CA TYR A 146 8.06 -0.94 1.42
C TYR A 146 7.53 -1.48 2.77
N ILE A 147 6.29 -2.00 2.78
CA ILE A 147 5.61 -2.52 3.98
C ILE A 147 6.23 -3.85 4.45
N ASP A 148 6.62 -4.73 3.52
CA ASP A 148 7.11 -6.08 3.85
C ASP A 148 8.65 -6.12 3.96
N CYS A 149 9.34 -5.29 3.16
CA CYS A 149 10.77 -5.04 3.21
C CYS A 149 11.17 -3.83 2.36
N LEU A 150 12.35 -3.28 2.66
CA LEU A 150 12.97 -2.23 1.86
C LEU A 150 14.38 -2.67 1.42
N ALA A 151 14.61 -2.80 0.12
CA ALA A 151 15.89 -3.29 -0.40
C ALA A 151 16.41 -2.53 -1.64
N ILE A 152 15.50 -2.06 -2.50
CA ILE A 152 15.84 -1.41 -3.77
C ILE A 152 14.94 -0.19 -3.90
N GLY A 153 15.52 1.00 -4.08
CA GLY A 153 14.74 2.18 -4.44
C GLY A 153 14.24 2.04 -5.87
N LEU A 154 12.92 2.17 -6.07
CA LEU A 154 12.31 2.07 -7.40
C LEU A 154 11.71 3.42 -7.83
N ILE A 155 11.63 3.61 -9.14
CA ILE A 155 10.86 4.69 -9.78
C ILE A 155 9.91 4.03 -10.78
N LEU A 156 8.63 4.37 -10.70
CA LEU A 156 7.57 3.90 -11.60
C LEU A 156 7.01 5.11 -12.36
N MET A 157 7.01 5.03 -13.69
CA MET A 157 6.53 6.09 -14.57
C MET A 157 5.54 5.55 -15.60
N ALA A 158 4.37 6.14 -15.69
CA ALA A 158 3.50 6.00 -16.85
C ALA A 158 4.01 6.91 -17.98
N VAL A 159 4.70 6.34 -18.97
CA VAL A 159 5.28 7.07 -20.10
C VAL A 159 4.27 7.16 -21.23
N ASN A 160 4.21 8.31 -21.92
CA ASN A 160 3.23 8.62 -22.98
C ASN A 160 1.77 8.46 -22.51
N ALA A 161 1.51 8.68 -21.22
CA ALA A 161 0.18 8.57 -20.60
C ALA A 161 -0.26 9.94 -20.06
N PRO A 162 -0.65 10.91 -20.92
CA PRO A 162 -1.08 12.24 -20.48
C PRO A 162 -2.33 12.20 -19.57
N HIS A 163 -3.10 11.10 -19.57
CA HIS A 163 -4.25 10.92 -18.68
C HIS A 163 -3.93 10.05 -17.45
N SER A 164 -2.65 9.77 -17.17
CA SER A 164 -2.26 9.06 -15.96
C SER A 164 -2.52 9.87 -14.69
N SER A 165 -2.72 9.17 -13.57
CA SER A 165 -2.80 9.74 -12.22
C SER A 165 -1.57 9.32 -11.40
N ASN A 166 -1.09 10.20 -10.50
CA ASN A 166 0.00 9.92 -9.56
C ASN A 166 1.30 9.35 -10.19
N SER A 167 1.59 9.71 -11.44
CA SER A 167 2.84 9.38 -12.13
C SER A 167 3.82 10.56 -12.02
N PRO A 168 5.07 10.36 -11.55
CA PRO A 168 5.68 9.10 -11.11
C PRO A 168 5.33 8.69 -9.66
N LEU A 169 5.41 7.39 -9.38
CA LEU A 169 5.69 6.88 -8.03
C LEU A 169 7.20 6.78 -7.86
N ASP A 170 7.76 7.64 -7.03
CA ASP A 170 9.19 7.95 -7.08
C ASP A 170 9.90 7.71 -5.75
N THR A 171 11.10 7.16 -5.82
CA THR A 171 12.08 7.20 -4.74
C THR A 171 13.05 8.36 -5.02
N ARG A 172 12.86 9.47 -4.33
CA ARG A 172 13.50 10.78 -4.58
C ARG A 172 14.96 10.89 -4.10
N VAL A 173 15.46 9.84 -3.45
CA VAL A 173 16.81 9.74 -2.90
C VAL A 173 17.46 8.46 -3.42
N ASN A 174 18.79 8.36 -3.39
CA ASN A 174 19.43 7.12 -3.80
C ASN A 174 19.11 5.96 -2.81
N THR A 175 19.35 4.72 -3.24
CA THR A 175 18.94 3.56 -2.43
C THR A 175 19.67 3.51 -1.09
N THR A 176 20.96 3.88 -1.05
CA THR A 176 21.75 3.97 0.20
C THR A 176 21.10 4.90 1.24
N GLN A 177 20.69 6.10 0.82
CA GLN A 177 20.05 7.09 1.66
C GLN A 177 18.69 6.59 2.17
N LEU A 178 17.91 5.94 1.30
CA LEU A 178 16.61 5.38 1.68
C LEU A 178 16.76 4.26 2.72
N VAL A 179 17.60 3.26 2.45
CA VAL A 179 17.79 2.13 3.38
C VAL A 179 18.44 2.58 4.68
N THR A 180 19.37 3.54 4.65
CA THR A 180 19.99 4.09 5.86
C THR A 180 18.98 4.83 6.73
N ALA A 181 18.08 5.61 6.12
CA ALA A 181 17.02 6.29 6.87
C ALA A 181 16.10 5.28 7.58
N ALA A 182 15.65 4.25 6.86
CA ALA A 182 14.78 3.21 7.40
C ALA A 182 15.46 2.33 8.47
N ALA A 183 16.74 2.01 8.27
CA ALA A 183 17.52 1.22 9.22
C ALA A 183 17.76 1.99 10.53
N ASN A 184 17.93 3.31 10.46
CA ASN A 184 18.08 4.17 11.63
C ASN A 184 16.77 4.45 12.37
N ALA A 185 15.62 4.04 11.83
CA ALA A 185 14.34 4.16 12.53
C ALA A 185 14.15 3.09 13.63
N ALA A 186 15.00 2.07 13.65
CA ALA A 186 14.99 1.04 14.69
C ALA A 186 15.50 1.58 16.06
N ILE A 187 15.09 0.96 17.17
CA ILE A 187 15.51 1.35 18.54
C ILE A 187 17.02 1.19 18.71
N PRO A 188 17.64 0.01 18.50
CA PRO A 188 19.04 -0.03 18.17
C PRO A 188 19.16 0.27 16.67
N PRO A 189 19.76 1.40 16.27
CA PRO A 189 19.93 1.72 14.86
C PRO A 189 20.60 0.57 14.11
N LEU A 190 20.13 0.31 12.89
CA LEU A 190 20.63 -0.74 11.98
C LEU A 190 20.37 -2.19 12.41
N ALA A 191 19.80 -2.46 13.59
CA ALA A 191 19.55 -3.83 14.05
C ALA A 191 18.49 -4.58 13.24
N ASN A 192 17.77 -3.88 12.36
CA ASN A 192 16.80 -4.42 11.42
C ASN A 192 17.39 -4.67 10.00
N VAL A 193 18.70 -4.55 9.82
CA VAL A 193 19.38 -4.84 8.55
C VAL A 193 19.65 -6.34 8.43
N VAL A 194 19.38 -6.90 7.26
CA VAL A 194 19.65 -8.31 6.92
C VAL A 194 20.79 -8.39 5.91
N PRO A 195 21.78 -9.30 6.12
CA PRO A 195 21.84 -10.28 7.21
C PRO A 195 22.34 -9.73 8.56
N SER A 196 23.07 -8.61 8.56
CA SER A 196 23.53 -7.97 9.79
C SER A 196 23.71 -6.46 9.61
N PRO A 197 23.82 -5.69 10.72
CA PRO A 197 24.05 -4.24 10.66
C PRO A 197 25.26 -3.82 9.81
N GLN A 198 26.31 -4.63 9.75
CA GLN A 198 27.53 -4.35 8.99
C GLN A 198 27.35 -4.54 7.47
N ASP A 199 26.30 -5.24 7.07
CA ASP A 199 25.98 -5.55 5.68
C ASP A 199 25.05 -4.52 5.05
N ILE A 200 24.79 -3.37 5.68
CA ILE A 200 24.04 -2.29 5.02
C ILE A 200 24.78 -1.78 3.77
N LEU A 201 24.04 -1.22 2.81
CA LEU A 201 24.64 -0.59 1.63
C LEU A 201 25.78 0.37 2.02
N PRO A 202 26.90 0.37 1.25
CA PRO A 202 27.06 -0.23 -0.08
C PRO A 202 27.56 -1.70 -0.09
N SER A 203 27.41 -2.44 1.00
CA SER A 203 27.84 -3.85 1.03
C SER A 203 27.16 -4.70 -0.05
N PRO A 204 27.88 -5.55 -0.81
CA PRO A 204 27.28 -6.46 -1.78
C PRO A 204 26.47 -7.60 -1.13
N THR A 205 26.61 -7.80 0.19
CA THR A 205 25.86 -8.77 0.99
C THR A 205 24.54 -8.22 1.50
N PHE A 206 24.26 -6.92 1.31
CA PHE A 206 23.00 -6.31 1.72
C PHE A 206 21.80 -7.01 1.08
N ALA A 207 20.88 -7.52 1.91
CA ALA A 207 19.63 -8.09 1.42
C ALA A 207 18.49 -7.08 1.52
N ARG A 208 18.25 -6.51 2.71
CA ARG A 208 17.15 -5.58 2.97
C ARG A 208 17.23 -4.94 4.36
N VAL A 209 16.37 -3.95 4.58
CA VAL A 209 15.91 -3.48 5.89
C VAL A 209 14.54 -4.08 6.18
N LEU A 210 14.37 -4.60 7.39
CA LEU A 210 13.11 -5.16 7.87
C LEU A 210 12.25 -4.07 8.53
N PRO A 211 10.98 -3.91 8.12
CA PRO A 211 10.02 -3.00 8.72
C PRO A 211 9.47 -3.56 10.04
N PRO A 212 8.74 -2.76 10.84
CA PRO A 212 8.14 -3.22 12.09
C PRO A 212 7.28 -4.48 11.91
N MET A 213 6.59 -4.57 10.77
CA MET A 213 5.68 -5.64 10.38
C MET A 213 6.33 -7.00 10.16
N ALA A 214 7.62 -7.03 9.85
CA ALA A 214 8.30 -8.27 9.57
C ALA A 214 8.62 -9.07 10.85
N PHE A 215 8.43 -8.50 12.04
CA PHE A 215 8.76 -9.13 13.32
C PHE A 215 7.54 -9.75 13.98
N HIS A 216 7.24 -11.01 13.61
CA HIS A 216 6.12 -11.77 14.16
C HIS A 216 6.44 -12.44 15.52
N ASP A 217 7.21 -11.80 16.41
CA ASP A 217 7.48 -12.42 17.73
C ASP A 217 7.21 -11.46 18.88
N ALA A 218 6.01 -11.60 19.46
CA ALA A 218 5.59 -10.96 20.69
C ALA A 218 6.50 -11.30 21.89
N ASN A 219 7.34 -12.34 21.77
CA ASN A 219 8.30 -12.75 22.79
C ASN A 219 9.73 -12.32 22.48
N ASN A 220 9.97 -11.55 21.42
CA ASN A 220 11.32 -11.08 21.12
C ASN A 220 11.80 -10.13 22.25
N PRO A 221 12.82 -10.52 23.04
CA PRO A 221 13.30 -9.70 24.15
C PRO A 221 13.97 -8.40 23.69
N ASN A 222 14.28 -8.28 22.38
CA ASN A 222 14.94 -7.14 21.78
C ASN A 222 14.03 -6.53 20.70
N PRO A 223 13.06 -5.68 21.07
CA PRO A 223 12.19 -5.04 20.09
C PRO A 223 13.02 -4.11 19.21
N LEU A 224 12.81 -4.22 17.89
CA LEU A 224 13.51 -3.37 16.92
C LEU A 224 12.83 -2.02 16.74
N TYR A 225 11.58 -1.88 17.17
CA TYR A 225 10.81 -0.65 17.11
C TYR A 225 10.08 -0.44 18.44
N HIS A 226 9.64 0.79 18.69
CA HIS A 226 8.90 1.08 19.91
C HIS A 226 7.54 0.40 19.90
N ASP A 227 7.02 0.12 21.09
CA ASP A 227 5.64 -0.28 21.25
C ASP A 227 4.73 0.96 21.30
N TRP A 228 3.43 0.73 21.45
CA TRP A 228 2.41 1.76 21.52
C TRP A 228 1.96 2.06 22.95
N THR A 229 2.67 1.53 23.96
CA THR A 229 2.34 1.71 25.38
C THR A 229 2.33 3.19 25.75
N TYR A 230 3.38 3.92 25.40
CA TYR A 230 3.48 5.35 25.74
C TYR A 230 2.37 6.16 25.04
N TYR A 231 2.15 5.94 23.75
CA TYR A 231 1.16 6.71 23.00
C TYR A 231 -0.26 6.46 23.53
N LEU A 232 -0.67 5.19 23.68
CA LEU A 232 -2.02 4.84 24.09
C LEU A 232 -2.27 5.11 25.58
N LYS A 233 -1.35 4.72 26.47
CA LYS A 233 -1.58 4.76 27.93
C LYS A 233 -1.12 6.05 28.60
N THR A 234 -0.35 6.89 27.91
CA THR A 234 0.12 8.19 28.45
C THR A 234 -0.44 9.36 27.65
N THR A 235 -0.15 9.43 26.35
CA THR A 235 -0.54 10.59 25.53
C THR A 235 -2.05 10.64 25.27
N LEU A 236 -2.66 9.51 24.90
CA LEU A 236 -4.05 9.45 24.46
C LEU A 236 -5.05 9.05 25.55
N GLN A 237 -4.56 8.71 26.75
CA GLN A 237 -5.41 8.26 27.85
C GLN A 237 -6.51 9.28 28.13
N ARG A 238 -7.77 8.88 27.93
CA ARG A 238 -8.99 9.69 28.08
C ARG A 238 -9.08 10.91 27.17
N GLN A 239 -8.22 11.03 26.16
CA GLN A 239 -8.35 12.07 25.16
C GLN A 239 -9.41 11.67 24.12
N PRO A 240 -10.35 12.58 23.77
CA PRO A 240 -11.31 12.33 22.71
C PRO A 240 -10.61 12.31 21.34
N ILE A 241 -10.92 11.33 20.51
CA ILE A 241 -10.45 11.21 19.14
C ILE A 241 -11.66 11.16 18.22
N HIS A 242 -11.79 12.10 17.30
CA HIS A 242 -12.97 12.20 16.43
C HIS A 242 -12.72 11.50 15.09
N ILE A 243 -13.38 10.36 14.86
CA ILE A 243 -13.29 9.61 13.61
C ILE A 243 -14.57 9.85 12.80
N GLN A 244 -14.44 10.53 11.67
CA GLN A 244 -15.60 10.99 10.91
C GLN A 244 -15.30 11.01 9.42
N GLY A 245 -16.25 10.55 8.61
CA GLY A 245 -16.12 10.58 7.15
C GLY A 245 -17.22 9.85 6.42
N CYS A 246 -16.93 9.49 5.18
CA CYS A 246 -17.83 8.77 4.30
C CYS A 246 -17.26 7.39 3.94
N PHE A 247 -18.06 6.34 4.16
CA PHE A 247 -17.79 5.02 3.62
C PHE A 247 -18.52 4.86 2.30
N ALA A 248 -17.78 4.57 1.22
CA ALA A 248 -18.34 4.47 -0.12
C ALA A 248 -19.17 3.20 -0.37
N GLY A 249 -19.19 2.28 0.58
CA GLY A 249 -19.79 0.97 0.42
C GLY A 249 -18.79 -0.04 -0.14
N SER A 250 -19.10 -1.32 0.00
CA SER A 250 -18.28 -2.43 -0.47
C SER A 250 -19.12 -3.52 -1.13
N GLN A 251 -18.56 -4.19 -2.15
CA GLN A 251 -19.16 -5.39 -2.76
C GLN A 251 -18.57 -6.68 -2.18
N ALA A 252 -17.89 -6.60 -1.03
CA ALA A 252 -17.31 -7.76 -0.37
C ALA A 252 -18.36 -8.86 -0.10
N LYS A 253 -17.98 -10.10 -0.41
CA LYS A 253 -18.83 -11.28 -0.20
C LYS A 253 -18.64 -11.83 1.21
N GLY A 254 -19.66 -12.50 1.73
CA GLY A 254 -19.59 -13.19 3.04
C GLY A 254 -19.72 -12.28 4.25
N ILE A 255 -19.96 -10.98 4.06
CA ILE A 255 -20.22 -10.03 5.14
C ILE A 255 -21.73 -9.92 5.37
N SER A 256 -22.14 -10.09 6.61
CA SER A 256 -23.51 -9.97 7.10
C SER A 256 -23.51 -9.25 8.44
N PRO A 257 -24.52 -8.41 8.75
CA PRO A 257 -25.62 -8.01 7.87
C PRO A 257 -25.19 -7.08 6.72
N ALA A 258 -26.02 -6.95 5.68
CA ALA A 258 -25.69 -6.22 4.44
C ALA A 258 -25.53 -4.70 4.67
N GLU A 259 -26.13 -4.15 5.73
CA GLU A 259 -26.03 -2.74 6.13
C GLU A 259 -24.58 -2.30 6.38
N ARG A 260 -23.70 -3.24 6.73
CA ARG A 260 -22.26 -3.00 6.91
C ARG A 260 -21.57 -2.63 5.59
N LEU A 261 -22.15 -3.03 4.46
CA LEU A 261 -21.61 -2.84 3.11
C LEU A 261 -22.20 -1.62 2.38
N THR A 262 -23.25 -1.02 2.93
CA THR A 262 -23.95 0.13 2.34
C THR A 262 -23.13 1.41 2.45
N SER A 263 -23.21 2.27 1.43
CA SER A 263 -22.62 3.61 1.45
C SER A 263 -23.26 4.47 2.55
N GLN A 264 -22.46 5.01 3.46
CA GLN A 264 -22.98 5.73 4.62
C GLN A 264 -21.96 6.69 5.22
N GLY A 265 -22.46 7.74 5.87
CA GLY A 265 -21.62 8.59 6.70
C GLY A 265 -21.35 7.95 8.05
N TYR A 266 -20.16 8.16 8.61
CA TYR A 266 -19.82 7.76 9.97
C TYR A 266 -19.28 8.95 10.78
N ASP A 267 -19.58 8.92 12.07
CA ASP A 267 -19.12 9.86 13.07
C ASP A 267 -19.00 9.11 14.40
N TYR A 268 -17.78 8.96 14.90
CA TYR A 268 -17.44 8.20 16.10
C TYR A 268 -16.52 9.03 17.01
N MET A 269 -16.75 8.90 18.31
CA MET A 269 -15.82 9.37 19.33
C MET A 269 -15.06 8.17 19.89
N ALA A 270 -13.75 8.12 19.66
CA ALA A 270 -12.85 7.16 20.26
C ALA A 270 -12.33 7.69 21.60
N ILE A 271 -12.25 6.80 22.60
CA ILE A 271 -11.63 7.05 23.89
C ILE A 271 -10.67 5.91 24.20
N VAL A 272 -9.44 6.25 24.56
CA VAL A 272 -8.45 5.29 25.08
C VAL A 272 -8.57 5.21 26.60
N ASP A 273 -8.80 4.01 27.14
CA ASP A 273 -8.88 3.81 28.58
C ASP A 273 -7.49 3.72 29.24
N ALA A 274 -7.45 3.52 30.56
CA ALA A 274 -6.18 3.42 31.30
C ALA A 274 -5.37 2.16 30.97
N SER A 275 -6.02 1.13 30.44
CA SER A 275 -5.39 -0.10 29.99
C SER A 275 -4.89 -0.01 28.55
N GLY A 276 -5.16 1.10 27.85
CA GLY A 276 -4.82 1.30 26.44
C GLY A 276 -5.85 0.74 25.46
N ASN A 277 -6.99 0.25 25.94
CA ASN A 277 -8.07 -0.22 25.06
C ASN A 277 -8.77 0.99 24.44
N VAL A 278 -9.21 0.83 23.19
CA VAL A 278 -9.97 1.86 22.48
C VAL A 278 -11.43 1.45 22.41
N THR A 279 -12.32 2.37 22.80
CA THR A 279 -13.76 2.28 22.55
C THR A 279 -14.19 3.42 21.65
N MET A 280 -14.76 3.12 20.49
CA MET A 280 -15.35 4.06 19.56
C MET A 280 -16.87 3.97 19.66
N ALA A 281 -17.53 5.05 20.09
CA ALA A 281 -18.98 5.15 20.16
C ALA A 281 -19.51 6.09 19.07
N ALA A 282 -20.49 5.61 18.31
CA ALA A 282 -21.13 6.42 17.29
C ALA A 282 -21.81 7.65 17.89
N GLN A 283 -21.68 8.77 17.20
CA GLN A 283 -22.32 10.02 17.55
C GLN A 283 -23.68 10.12 16.85
N LYS A 284 -24.54 10.99 17.39
CA LYS A 284 -25.88 11.23 16.84
C LYS A 284 -25.82 11.53 15.34
N GLY A 285 -26.56 10.77 14.55
CA GLY A 285 -26.59 10.92 13.10
C GLY A 285 -25.53 10.15 12.30
N SER A 286 -24.63 9.42 12.97
CA SER A 286 -23.73 8.43 12.36
C SER A 286 -24.50 7.26 11.75
N GLY A 287 -23.86 6.51 10.86
CA GLY A 287 -24.40 5.27 10.28
C GLY A 287 -25.66 5.49 9.43
N LYS A 288 -25.86 6.71 8.91
CA LYS A 288 -26.96 7.01 7.98
C LYS A 288 -26.53 6.70 6.56
N ALA A 289 -27.34 5.90 5.86
CA ALA A 289 -27.18 5.67 4.43
C ALA A 289 -27.08 7.02 3.71
N ASN A 290 -26.03 7.19 2.92
CA ASN A 290 -25.72 8.46 2.30
C ASN A 290 -25.23 8.28 0.86
N PRO A 291 -26.04 8.67 -0.14
CA PRO A 291 -25.65 8.54 -1.54
C PRO A 291 -24.50 9.49 -1.93
N THR A 292 -24.19 10.52 -1.13
CA THR A 292 -23.01 11.37 -1.40
C THR A 292 -21.71 10.69 -0.99
N CYS A 293 -21.77 9.70 -0.09
CA CYS A 293 -20.60 8.91 0.28
C CYS A 293 -20.25 7.85 -0.79
N GLY A 294 -21.22 7.41 -1.59
CA GLY A 294 -21.01 6.39 -2.63
C GLY A 294 -22.32 5.89 -3.24
N GLY A 295 -22.23 4.90 -4.13
CA GLY A 295 -23.37 4.42 -4.93
C GLY A 295 -24.09 3.18 -4.42
N ILE A 296 -23.64 2.54 -3.34
CA ILE A 296 -24.24 1.30 -2.82
C ILE A 296 -25.38 1.66 -1.87
N THR A 297 -26.61 1.43 -2.34
CA THR A 297 -27.83 1.75 -1.61
C THR A 297 -28.22 0.66 -0.61
N GLY A 298 -28.88 1.05 0.48
CA GLY A 298 -29.30 0.16 1.55
C GLY A 298 -29.60 0.93 2.84
N ASN A 299 -29.82 0.21 3.93
CA ASN A 299 -29.87 0.82 5.26
C ASN A 299 -28.45 0.96 5.81
N GLY A 300 -28.19 2.01 6.59
CA GLY A 300 -26.94 2.13 7.34
C GLY A 300 -27.03 1.48 8.73
N ILE A 301 -25.90 1.42 9.43
CA ILE A 301 -25.78 0.77 10.76
C ILE A 301 -26.38 1.61 11.91
N GLY A 302 -26.78 2.86 11.65
CA GLY A 302 -27.33 3.77 12.66
C GLY A 302 -26.31 4.32 13.66
N ASP A 303 -26.78 5.19 14.56
CA ASP A 303 -25.97 5.92 15.54
C ASP A 303 -25.88 5.23 16.91
N GLN A 304 -26.44 4.02 17.03
CA GLN A 304 -26.31 3.15 18.21
C GLN A 304 -25.30 2.05 17.93
N SER A 305 -24.08 2.42 17.56
CA SER A 305 -23.00 1.50 17.24
C SER A 305 -21.75 1.74 18.09
N THR A 306 -21.00 0.68 18.34
CA THR A 306 -19.77 0.69 19.13
C THR A 306 -18.75 -0.27 18.53
N ILE A 307 -17.48 0.14 18.54
CA ILE A 307 -16.33 -0.68 18.17
C ILE A 307 -15.36 -0.67 19.34
N THR A 308 -14.79 -1.82 19.70
CA THR A 308 -13.74 -1.89 20.72
C THR A 308 -12.53 -2.68 20.24
N ILE A 309 -11.35 -2.19 20.56
CA ILE A 309 -10.04 -2.79 20.24
C ILE A 309 -9.23 -2.86 21.53
N THR A 310 -8.67 -4.03 21.85
CA THR A 310 -7.86 -4.16 23.06
C THR A 310 -6.47 -3.54 22.84
N PHE A 311 -5.79 -3.20 23.95
CA PHE A 311 -4.39 -2.79 23.87
C PHE A 311 -3.50 -3.88 23.26
N GLU A 312 -3.76 -5.16 23.56
CA GLU A 312 -3.00 -6.28 23.01
C GLU A 312 -3.09 -6.34 21.48
N GLU A 313 -4.29 -6.21 20.92
CA GLU A 313 -4.52 -6.18 19.48
C GLU A 313 -3.87 -4.94 18.82
N LEU A 314 -3.96 -3.77 19.44
CA LEU A 314 -3.32 -2.55 18.93
C LEU A 314 -1.79 -2.60 19.01
N ASN A 315 -1.25 -3.23 20.04
CA ASN A 315 0.18 -3.29 20.31
C ASN A 315 0.88 -4.48 19.65
N ALA A 316 0.12 -5.44 19.13
CA ALA A 316 0.65 -6.53 18.32
C ALA A 316 1.34 -5.99 17.05
N THR A 317 2.22 -6.79 16.46
CA THR A 317 2.90 -6.45 15.20
C THR A 317 1.89 -6.02 14.14
N ASN A 318 0.83 -6.82 13.93
CA ASN A 318 -0.25 -6.51 12.99
C ASN A 318 -1.23 -5.43 13.47
N GLY A 319 -1.09 -4.92 14.69
CA GLY A 319 -1.95 -3.88 15.25
C GLY A 319 -1.77 -2.52 14.58
N ILE A 320 -1.23 -1.53 15.28
CA ILE A 320 -1.07 -0.18 14.70
C ILE A 320 -0.05 -0.19 13.56
N TYR A 321 1.12 -0.83 13.69
CA TYR A 321 2.09 -0.85 12.59
C TYR A 321 1.53 -1.49 11.31
N GLY A 322 0.71 -2.53 11.45
CA GLY A 322 0.16 -3.30 10.33
C GLY A 322 -1.14 -2.77 9.79
N CYS A 323 -1.79 -1.92 10.57
CA CYS A 323 -3.17 -1.51 10.42
C CYS A 323 -4.14 -2.70 10.28
N ASP A 324 -3.92 -3.80 11.01
CA ASP A 324 -4.72 -5.03 10.92
C ASP A 324 -5.06 -5.70 12.27
N PRO A 325 -5.52 -4.95 13.31
CA PRO A 325 -5.91 -5.55 14.59
C PRO A 325 -7.23 -6.31 14.48
N GLY A 326 -7.43 -7.30 15.36
CA GLY A 326 -8.76 -7.81 15.67
C GLY A 326 -9.59 -6.78 16.45
N TYR A 327 -10.90 -6.77 16.25
CA TYR A 327 -11.81 -5.89 16.99
C TYR A 327 -13.20 -6.50 17.16
N THR A 328 -13.97 -5.95 18.11
CA THR A 328 -15.39 -6.29 18.27
C THR A 328 -16.25 -5.10 17.91
N TRP A 329 -17.44 -5.38 17.40
CA TRP A 329 -18.42 -4.36 17.03
C TRP A 329 -19.82 -4.76 17.50
N SER A 330 -20.66 -3.76 17.73
CA SER A 330 -22.10 -3.94 17.97
C SER A 330 -22.88 -2.77 17.43
N TYR A 331 -24.09 -3.01 16.92
CA TYR A 331 -25.04 -1.94 16.57
C TYR A 331 -26.49 -2.37 16.72
N VAL A 332 -27.42 -1.42 16.76
CA VAL A 332 -28.86 -1.69 16.69
C VAL A 332 -29.34 -1.45 15.26
N ASP A 333 -29.84 -2.50 14.61
CA ASP A 333 -30.33 -2.41 13.23
C ASP A 333 -31.64 -1.61 13.12
N PRO A 334 -32.09 -1.26 11.90
CA PRO A 334 -33.35 -0.52 11.70
C PRO A 334 -34.61 -1.20 12.26
N HIS A 335 -34.54 -2.48 12.61
CA HIS A 335 -35.63 -3.24 13.22
C HIS A 335 -35.53 -3.29 14.75
N GLY A 336 -34.57 -2.59 15.35
CA GLY A 336 -34.37 -2.55 16.80
C GLY A 336 -33.63 -3.77 17.35
N LYS A 337 -33.05 -4.61 16.51
CA LYS A 337 -32.29 -5.79 16.95
C LYS A 337 -30.81 -5.47 17.07
N THR A 338 -30.21 -5.85 18.20
CA THR A 338 -28.77 -5.76 18.38
C THR A 338 -28.05 -6.80 17.53
N GLN A 339 -27.12 -6.33 16.71
CA GLN A 339 -26.16 -7.10 15.95
C GLN A 339 -24.79 -6.91 16.58
N SER A 340 -23.97 -7.95 16.63
CA SER A 340 -22.60 -7.85 17.14
C SER A 340 -21.70 -8.92 16.54
N GLY A 341 -20.41 -8.71 16.61
CA GLY A 341 -19.42 -9.66 16.15
C GLY A 341 -18.00 -9.32 16.57
N THR A 342 -17.09 -10.24 16.24
CA THR A 342 -15.65 -10.11 16.44
C THR A 342 -14.97 -10.42 15.11
N THR A 343 -13.93 -9.67 14.79
CA THR A 343 -13.05 -9.91 13.65
C THR A 343 -11.65 -10.20 14.18
N SER A 344 -10.91 -11.04 13.48
CA SER A 344 -9.48 -11.30 13.76
C SER A 344 -8.56 -10.40 12.95
N SER A 345 -9.11 -9.59 12.06
CA SER A 345 -8.41 -8.71 11.13
C SER A 345 -9.38 -7.64 10.64
N MET A 346 -8.87 -6.70 9.84
CA MET A 346 -9.64 -5.71 9.12
C MET A 346 -10.64 -6.34 8.17
N THR A 347 -11.86 -5.79 8.15
CA THR A 347 -12.90 -6.18 7.18
C THR A 347 -13.16 -5.08 6.17
N ASN A 348 -13.51 -5.46 4.95
CA ASN A 348 -13.87 -4.50 3.90
C ASN A 348 -15.35 -4.06 4.03
N ASP A 349 -15.66 -3.39 5.14
CA ASP A 349 -16.97 -2.86 5.50
C ASP A 349 -16.85 -1.53 6.27
N VAL A 350 -17.98 -0.95 6.69
CA VAL A 350 -17.97 0.35 7.40
C VAL A 350 -17.17 0.31 8.72
N PHE A 351 -17.17 -0.81 9.45
CA PHE A 351 -16.43 -0.91 10.71
C PHE A 351 -14.92 -0.96 10.45
N GLY A 352 -14.47 -1.76 9.50
CA GLY A 352 -13.07 -1.76 9.09
C GLY A 352 -12.66 -0.40 8.53
N TRP A 353 -13.54 0.31 7.84
CA TRP A 353 -13.24 1.68 7.39
C TRP A 353 -13.01 2.66 8.56
N VAL A 354 -13.87 2.63 9.58
CA VAL A 354 -13.73 3.45 10.80
C VAL A 354 -12.46 3.08 11.57
N VAL A 355 -12.19 1.78 11.74
CA VAL A 355 -10.97 1.28 12.38
C VAL A 355 -9.73 1.72 11.58
N GLY A 356 -9.80 1.65 10.26
CA GLY A 356 -8.71 2.05 9.37
C GLY A 356 -8.35 3.52 9.50
N ASP A 357 -9.34 4.39 9.61
CA ASP A 357 -9.13 5.82 9.86
C ASP A 357 -8.43 6.08 11.20
N LEU A 358 -8.80 5.36 12.27
CA LEU A 358 -8.12 5.44 13.55
C LEU A 358 -6.66 4.99 13.41
N LEU A 359 -6.40 3.84 12.79
CA LEU A 359 -5.06 3.27 12.65
C LEU A 359 -4.15 4.12 11.77
N ALA A 360 -4.65 4.66 10.67
CA ALA A 360 -3.94 5.65 9.86
C ALA A 360 -3.59 6.89 10.68
N GLY A 361 -4.56 7.43 11.43
CA GLY A 361 -4.35 8.57 12.32
C GLY A 361 -3.26 8.31 13.37
N LEU A 362 -3.27 7.14 14.01
CA LEU A 362 -2.26 6.72 14.98
C LEU A 362 -0.87 6.58 14.35
N ASN A 363 -0.75 5.98 13.17
CA ASN A 363 0.52 5.89 12.45
C ASN A 363 1.09 7.26 12.10
N PHE A 364 0.24 8.21 11.66
CA PHE A 364 0.66 9.58 11.35
C PHE A 364 0.89 10.45 12.59
N GLY A 365 0.47 10.01 13.78
CA GLY A 365 0.57 10.77 15.02
C GLY A 365 -0.45 11.91 15.13
N PHE A 366 -1.60 11.84 14.47
CA PHE A 366 -2.61 12.91 14.56
C PHE A 366 -3.37 12.93 15.89
N PRO A 367 -3.89 11.81 16.42
CA PRO A 367 -4.53 11.79 17.73
C PRO A 367 -3.63 12.41 18.81
N GLY A 368 -4.20 13.28 19.65
CA GLY A 368 -3.47 13.93 20.74
C GLY A 368 -2.37 14.93 20.31
N SER A 369 -2.21 15.20 19.01
CA SER A 369 -1.24 16.20 18.53
C SER A 369 -1.61 17.61 19.01
N ALA A 370 -0.64 18.27 19.65
CA ALA A 370 -0.71 19.68 20.05
C ALA A 370 -0.24 20.65 18.95
N THR A 371 0.27 20.14 17.82
CA THR A 371 0.65 20.98 16.68
C THR A 371 -0.60 21.60 16.07
N PHE A 372 -0.54 22.89 15.73
CA PHE A 372 -1.68 23.64 15.20
C PHE A 372 -1.72 23.59 13.67
N PHE A 373 -2.94 23.44 13.13
CA PHE A 373 -3.26 23.67 11.74
C PHE A 373 -4.47 24.61 11.65
N ASN A 374 -4.32 25.74 10.97
CA ASN A 374 -5.36 26.78 10.88
C ASN A 374 -5.97 27.18 12.24
N GLY A 375 -5.14 27.31 13.27
CA GLY A 375 -5.57 27.72 14.61
C GLY A 375 -6.21 26.62 15.46
N THR A 376 -6.34 25.39 14.94
CA THR A 376 -6.85 24.23 15.70
C THR A 376 -5.73 23.20 15.92
N PRO A 377 -5.53 22.67 17.14
CA PRO A 377 -4.66 21.52 17.35
C PRO A 377 -5.09 20.34 16.46
N ILE A 378 -4.15 19.69 15.78
CA ILE A 378 -4.43 18.58 14.86
C ILE A 378 -5.19 17.44 15.56
N GLY A 379 -4.86 17.16 16.82
CA GLY A 379 -5.55 16.13 17.61
C GLY A 379 -7.03 16.39 17.89
N LEU A 380 -7.53 17.62 17.66
CA LEU A 380 -8.94 17.99 17.79
C LEU A 380 -9.69 18.01 16.45
N LEU A 381 -8.98 17.80 15.33
CA LEU A 381 -9.61 17.63 14.03
C LEU A 381 -10.20 16.23 13.90
N SER A 382 -11.23 16.09 13.06
CA SER A 382 -11.79 14.78 12.72
C SER A 382 -10.98 14.10 11.60
N SER A 383 -11.12 12.77 11.46
CA SER A 383 -10.30 11.99 10.51
C SER A 383 -10.32 12.50 9.06
N THR A 384 -11.49 12.81 8.49
CA THR A 384 -11.57 13.44 7.15
C THR A 384 -10.87 14.81 7.08
N LYS A 385 -10.80 15.57 8.18
CA LYS A 385 -10.05 16.85 8.22
C LYS A 385 -8.54 16.65 8.33
N TRP A 386 -8.06 15.47 8.68
CA TRP A 386 -6.62 15.18 8.72
C TRP A 386 -6.01 15.06 7.32
N TRP A 387 -6.74 14.49 6.36
CA TRP A 387 -6.23 14.18 5.02
C TRP A 387 -7.11 14.58 3.83
N GLY A 388 -8.37 14.92 4.06
CA GLY A 388 -9.33 15.35 3.03
C GLY A 388 -10.37 14.28 2.71
N GLY A 389 -11.20 14.55 1.72
CA GLY A 389 -12.29 13.67 1.28
C GLY A 389 -13.68 14.22 1.60
N THR A 390 -14.68 13.34 1.57
CA THR A 390 -16.10 13.72 1.71
C THR A 390 -16.56 13.53 3.14
N MET A 391 -17.09 14.61 3.73
CA MET A 391 -17.74 14.60 5.04
C MET A 391 -19.14 13.99 4.97
N PRO A 392 -19.73 13.51 6.09
CA PRO A 392 -21.09 12.98 6.11
C PRO A 392 -22.18 13.93 5.59
N ASP A 393 -21.95 15.24 5.59
CA ASP A 393 -22.89 16.25 5.07
C ASP A 393 -22.70 16.53 3.56
N GLY A 394 -21.78 15.83 2.90
CA GLY A 394 -21.44 16.00 1.49
C GLY A 394 -20.39 17.09 1.22
N THR A 395 -19.92 17.81 2.25
CA THR A 395 -18.82 18.76 2.11
C THR A 395 -17.55 18.03 1.69
N VAL A 396 -16.90 18.48 0.62
CA VAL A 396 -15.63 17.94 0.15
C VAL A 396 -14.48 18.80 0.69
N ILE A 397 -13.55 18.19 1.40
CA ILE A 397 -12.33 18.81 1.88
C ILE A 397 -11.20 18.45 0.92
N ASP A 398 -10.68 19.45 0.23
CA ASP A 398 -9.48 19.30 -0.61
C ASP A 398 -8.29 18.86 0.27
N PRO A 399 -7.59 17.76 -0.07
CA PRO A 399 -6.38 17.32 0.64
C PRO A 399 -5.36 18.43 0.87
N ALA A 400 -5.19 19.37 -0.07
CA ALA A 400 -4.28 20.51 0.07
C ALA A 400 -4.65 21.46 1.23
N ASN A 401 -5.87 21.36 1.77
CA ASN A 401 -6.37 22.15 2.89
C ASN A 401 -6.40 21.37 4.21
N THR A 402 -5.57 20.32 4.33
CA THR A 402 -5.46 19.48 5.53
C THR A 402 -4.03 19.43 6.08
N PRO A 403 -3.82 19.02 7.34
CA PRO A 403 -2.48 18.80 7.88
C PRO A 403 -1.64 17.85 7.03
N ALA A 404 -2.22 16.72 6.60
CA ALA A 404 -1.50 15.74 5.79
C ALA A 404 -1.07 16.30 4.43
N GLY A 405 -1.96 17.00 3.72
CA GLY A 405 -1.62 17.66 2.45
C GLY A 405 -0.61 18.82 2.59
N ARG A 406 -0.34 19.28 3.82
CA ARG A 406 0.73 20.23 4.15
C ARG A 406 1.95 19.56 4.78
N ASN A 407 2.06 18.24 4.71
CA ASN A 407 3.15 17.45 5.29
C ASN A 407 3.32 17.61 6.82
N LEU A 408 2.25 17.98 7.54
CA LEU A 408 2.23 18.06 9.01
C LEU A 408 1.86 16.70 9.62
N MET A 409 2.68 15.69 9.39
CA MET A 409 2.53 14.30 9.90
C MET A 409 3.81 13.81 10.57
N PHE A 410 3.73 12.69 11.29
CA PHE A 410 4.83 12.08 12.05
C PHE A 410 5.47 13.09 13.01
N GLN A 411 6.79 13.29 12.92
CA GLN A 411 7.54 14.25 13.75
C GLN A 411 7.03 15.70 13.65
N ASN A 412 6.39 16.09 12.53
CA ASN A 412 5.83 17.43 12.38
C ASN A 412 4.49 17.56 13.13
N ALA A 413 3.71 16.47 13.23
CA ALA A 413 2.50 16.41 14.05
C ALA A 413 2.82 16.17 15.54
N GLN A 414 3.91 15.47 15.85
CA GLN A 414 4.29 15.06 17.20
C GLN A 414 5.76 15.47 17.50
N PRO A 415 6.07 16.78 17.54
CA PRO A 415 7.43 17.24 17.73
C PRO A 415 7.98 16.76 19.08
N ASN A 416 9.18 16.17 19.04
CA ASN A 416 9.89 15.59 20.20
C ASN A 416 9.18 14.40 20.86
N GLN A 417 8.22 13.76 20.19
CA GLN A 417 7.49 12.59 20.70
C GLN A 417 7.57 11.41 19.72
N PRO A 418 8.76 10.82 19.48
CA PRO A 418 8.95 9.76 18.49
C PRO A 418 8.17 8.47 18.81
N LEU A 419 7.69 8.30 20.04
CA LEU A 419 6.88 7.16 20.46
C LEU A 419 5.39 7.31 20.10
N ASN A 420 4.98 8.45 19.53
CA ASN A 420 3.59 8.79 19.23
C ASN A 420 3.25 8.67 17.72
N TYR A 421 4.08 8.00 16.92
CA TYR A 421 3.82 7.77 15.49
C TYR A 421 4.70 6.64 14.95
N ASN A 422 4.44 6.20 13.72
CA ASN A 422 5.22 5.17 13.06
C ASN A 422 6.57 5.72 12.56
N THR A 423 7.64 5.49 13.34
CA THR A 423 9.00 5.96 13.04
C THR A 423 9.59 5.38 11.75
N TYR A 424 9.25 4.14 11.40
CA TYR A 424 9.67 3.54 10.12
C TYR A 424 9.06 4.30 8.94
N ALA A 425 7.75 4.47 8.90
CA ALA A 425 7.07 5.22 7.85
C ALA A 425 7.53 6.69 7.81
N ALA A 426 7.76 7.31 8.97
CA ALA A 426 8.30 8.65 9.07
C ALA A 426 9.68 8.79 8.40
N SER A 427 10.53 7.78 8.49
CA SER A 427 11.86 7.79 7.86
C SER A 427 11.82 7.82 6.33
N LEU A 428 10.71 7.33 5.74
CA LEU A 428 10.47 7.31 4.31
C LEU A 428 9.80 8.61 3.81
N GLN A 429 9.24 9.42 4.71
CA GLN A 429 8.52 10.65 4.36
C GLN A 429 9.41 11.61 3.55
N GLY A 430 8.91 12.03 2.39
CA GLY A 430 9.63 12.91 1.47
C GLY A 430 10.78 12.25 0.71
N LYS A 431 11.09 10.98 1.00
CA LYS A 431 12.11 10.17 0.31
C LYS A 431 11.50 9.24 -0.71
N ALA A 432 10.28 8.75 -0.48
CA ALA A 432 9.57 7.90 -1.41
C ALA A 432 8.06 8.21 -1.45
N THR A 433 7.49 8.06 -2.64
CA THR A 433 6.05 7.99 -2.87
C THR A 433 5.63 6.51 -2.89
N ALA A 434 5.76 5.83 -1.75
CA ALA A 434 5.46 4.43 -1.57
C ALA A 434 4.73 4.20 -0.25
N TYR A 435 4.05 3.06 -0.12
CA TYR A 435 3.55 2.63 1.18
C TYR A 435 4.72 2.25 2.10
N GLY A 436 4.82 2.89 3.25
CA GLY A 436 5.63 2.45 4.39
C GLY A 436 4.82 1.65 5.42
N PHE A 437 3.49 1.73 5.35
CA PHE A 437 2.54 0.96 6.13
C PHE A 437 1.19 0.89 5.38
N SER A 438 0.33 -0.06 5.74
CA SER A 438 -1.01 -0.18 5.18
C SER A 438 -1.86 1.06 5.47
N LEU A 439 -2.79 1.45 4.60
CA LEU A 439 -3.64 2.65 4.75
C LEU A 439 -2.96 4.01 4.52
N GLN A 440 -1.70 4.03 4.08
CA GLN A 440 -1.02 5.28 3.69
C GLN A 440 -1.67 5.96 2.46
N ASP A 441 -2.53 5.25 1.71
CA ASP A 441 -3.39 5.78 0.64
C ASP A 441 -4.40 6.82 1.09
N ARG A 442 -4.63 6.97 2.40
CA ARG A 442 -5.33 8.15 2.93
C ARG A 442 -4.67 9.47 2.50
N LEU A 443 -3.37 9.46 2.13
CA LEU A 443 -2.67 10.61 1.55
C LEU A 443 -2.90 10.81 0.05
N GLY A 444 -3.51 9.85 -0.65
CA GLY A 444 -3.89 9.94 -2.06
C GLY A 444 -2.77 9.80 -3.09
N GLN A 445 -1.53 9.51 -2.68
CA GLN A 445 -0.35 9.62 -3.57
C GLN A 445 0.33 8.29 -3.94
N VAL A 446 -0.14 7.15 -3.43
CA VAL A 446 0.62 5.87 -3.49
C VAL A 446 0.12 4.88 -4.55
N LEU A 447 -0.94 5.24 -5.28
CA LEU A 447 -1.51 4.44 -6.36
C LEU A 447 -1.43 5.23 -7.67
N MET A 448 -0.71 4.71 -8.65
CA MET A 448 -0.64 5.24 -10.01
C MET A 448 -1.59 4.47 -10.91
N GLU A 449 -2.26 5.19 -11.81
CA GLU A 449 -3.21 4.60 -12.76
C GLU A 449 -2.99 5.16 -14.17
N PHE A 450 -3.10 4.30 -15.18
CA PHE A 450 -3.17 4.72 -16.58
C PHE A 450 -3.77 3.61 -17.46
N ASP A 451 -4.34 3.99 -18.61
CA ASP A 451 -5.00 3.07 -19.54
C ASP A 451 -4.47 3.21 -20.97
N PRO A 452 -3.78 2.18 -21.53
CA PRO A 452 -3.35 2.17 -22.92
C PRO A 452 -4.48 2.21 -23.97
N ALA A 453 -5.73 1.95 -23.59
CA ALA A 453 -6.88 2.15 -24.48
C ALA A 453 -7.25 3.64 -24.61
N ILE A 454 -6.97 4.46 -23.58
CA ILE A 454 -7.14 5.92 -23.60
C ILE A 454 -5.90 6.59 -24.21
N ASP A 455 -4.72 6.12 -23.83
CA ASP A 455 -3.43 6.62 -24.29
C ASP A 455 -2.69 5.57 -25.13
N PRO A 456 -3.03 5.42 -26.43
CA PRO A 456 -2.35 4.48 -27.33
C PRO A 456 -0.86 4.80 -27.42
N GLY A 457 -0.03 3.87 -26.98
CA GLY A 457 1.42 4.07 -26.92
C GLY A 457 1.94 4.33 -25.51
N SER A 458 1.08 4.38 -24.50
CA SER A 458 1.51 4.39 -23.11
C SER A 458 2.15 3.05 -22.69
N TYR A 459 3.04 3.13 -21.71
CA TYR A 459 3.66 1.98 -21.07
C TYR A 459 4.13 2.33 -19.65
N LEU A 460 4.32 1.31 -18.83
CA LEU A 460 4.97 1.45 -17.52
C LEU A 460 6.49 1.36 -17.70
N MET A 461 7.23 2.35 -17.24
CA MET A 461 8.66 2.26 -17.03
C MET A 461 8.95 1.95 -15.56
N ILE A 462 9.83 0.98 -15.30
CA ILE A 462 10.36 0.68 -13.98
C ILE A 462 11.86 0.91 -13.98
N GLU A 463 12.31 1.84 -13.14
CA GLU A 463 13.72 2.17 -12.95
C GLU A 463 14.20 1.73 -11.56
N LEU A 464 15.49 1.44 -11.46
CA LEU A 464 16.16 1.15 -10.19
C LEU A 464 17.06 2.33 -9.83
N ASN A 465 16.94 2.81 -8.60
CA ASN A 465 17.85 3.81 -8.06
C ASN A 465 19.25 3.24 -7.83
N VAL A 466 20.23 4.09 -8.06
CA VAL A 466 21.65 3.78 -7.82
C VAL A 466 21.89 3.49 -6.33
N ASP A 467 22.79 2.55 -6.08
CA ASP A 467 23.49 2.41 -4.80
C ASP A 467 24.69 3.38 -4.83
N GLN A 468 24.52 4.59 -4.29
CA GLN A 468 25.59 5.59 -4.20
C GLN A 468 25.73 6.18 -2.81
#